data_AF-A0A7C5TM98-F1
#
_entry.id   AF-A0A7C5TM98-F1
#
_cell.length_a   1.000
_cell.length_b   1.000
_cell.length_c   1.000
_cell.angle_alpha   90.00
_cell.angle_beta   90.00
_cell.angle_gamma   90.00
#
_symmetry.space_group_name_H-M   'P 1'
#
loop_
_entity.id
_entity.type
_entity.pdbx_description
1 polymer ?
#
loop_
_entity_poly.entity_id
_entity_poly.type
_entity_poly.pdbx_seq_one_letter_code
_entity_poly.pdbx_strand_id
1 'polypeptide(L)'
;MEANFYVLDFSYEVEGQEPWVYVWAIDEKGNRVVLIETEFRPYFYALIDEDKEKELVSAIKKLSKTASPIIDVVPMVRNYYGKPVKVLKIVTKVPAFVRTYREEVAKLNGVKMVLEADIRFAMRYAIDNDLRPFTWIRAEVEELKNSEKLRVSRVYRLVRILERDLNLRPPKLRVLAFDIEVYTKVGAPNPRKDPVIVIGTWTEEGLRQFVLDGSERDLIKQFVEFV
;
A
#
# COMPACT_ATOMS: atom_id res chain seq x y z
N MET A 1 8.74 -6.33 21.27
CA MET A 1 10.15 -5.86 21.27
C MET A 1 10.22 -4.51 20.58
N GLU A 2 11.21 -3.68 20.89
CA GLU A 2 11.42 -2.39 20.21
C GLU A 2 12.62 -2.49 19.28
N ALA A 3 12.50 -1.94 18.07
CA ALA A 3 13.58 -1.92 17.08
C ALA A 3 13.40 -0.79 16.07
N ASN A 4 14.49 -0.47 15.36
CA ASN A 4 14.48 0.50 14.28
C ASN A 4 14.32 -0.18 12.92
N PHE A 5 13.56 0.45 12.04
CA PHE A 5 13.24 -0.05 10.71
C PHE A 5 13.37 1.07 9.67
N TYR A 6 14.11 0.82 8.60
CA TYR A 6 14.23 1.72 7.47
C TYR A 6 13.13 1.41 6.46
N VAL A 7 12.16 2.32 6.33
CA VAL A 7 10.98 2.11 5.49
C VAL A 7 11.34 2.24 4.02
N LEU A 8 10.94 1.27 3.19
CA LEU A 8 11.14 1.28 1.74
C LEU A 8 9.84 1.57 0.99
N ASP A 9 8.77 0.87 1.32
CA ASP A 9 7.50 0.94 0.58
C ASP A 9 6.31 0.52 1.45
N PHE A 10 5.10 0.85 0.98
CA PHE A 10 3.83 0.48 1.62
C PHE A 10 2.92 -0.24 0.62
N SER A 11 2.44 -1.42 1.00
CA SER A 11 1.38 -2.12 0.28
C SER A 11 0.26 -2.53 1.23
N TYR A 12 -0.77 -3.18 0.70
CA TYR A 12 -1.79 -3.82 1.53
C TYR A 12 -2.32 -5.06 0.83
N GLU A 13 -2.76 -6.02 1.61
CA GLU A 13 -3.51 -7.18 1.15
C GLU A 13 -4.82 -7.28 1.94
N VAL A 14 -5.78 -8.06 1.44
CA VAL A 14 -7.06 -8.29 2.12
C VAL A 14 -7.16 -9.76 2.49
N GLU A 15 -6.86 -10.06 3.75
CA GLU A 15 -6.90 -11.40 4.31
C GLU A 15 -8.25 -11.63 5.00
N GLY A 16 -9.09 -12.53 4.47
CA GLY A 16 -10.36 -12.89 5.10
C GLY A 16 -11.33 -11.71 5.32
N GLN A 17 -11.29 -10.69 4.45
CA GLN A 17 -12.01 -9.40 4.56
C GLN A 17 -11.42 -8.37 5.54
N GLU A 18 -10.27 -8.64 6.15
CA GLU A 18 -9.53 -7.64 6.93
C GLU A 18 -8.40 -7.07 6.07
N PRO A 19 -8.34 -5.74 5.86
CA PRO A 19 -7.24 -5.15 5.13
C PRO A 19 -6.02 -5.02 6.04
N TRP A 20 -4.90 -5.61 5.64
CA TRP A 20 -3.63 -5.51 6.34
C TRP A 20 -2.68 -4.62 5.56
N VAL A 21 -2.07 -3.64 6.23
CA VAL A 21 -1.06 -2.78 5.64
C VAL A 21 0.32 -3.38 5.88
N TYR A 22 1.11 -3.49 4.82
CA TYR A 22 2.46 -4.04 4.85
C TYR A 22 3.43 -2.87 4.69
N VAL A 23 4.29 -2.67 5.68
CA VAL A 23 5.40 -1.71 5.66
C VAL A 23 6.67 -2.51 5.35
N TRP A 24 7.14 -2.42 4.11
CA TRP A 24 8.37 -3.08 3.68
C TRP A 24 9.57 -2.30 4.18
N ALA A 25 10.48 -2.97 4.88
CA ALA A 25 11.57 -2.29 5.56
C ALA A 25 12.86 -3.10 5.60
N ILE A 26 13.93 -2.43 6.05
CA ILE A 26 15.20 -3.04 6.40
C ILE A 26 15.46 -2.81 7.89
N ASP A 27 15.82 -3.86 8.62
CA ASP A 27 16.21 -3.72 10.03
C ASP A 27 17.66 -3.20 10.19
N GLU A 28 18.08 -2.85 11.40
CA GLU A 28 19.44 -2.37 11.67
C GLU A 28 20.55 -3.37 11.33
N LYS A 29 20.22 -4.65 11.18
CA LYS A 29 21.14 -5.71 10.80
C LYS A 29 21.22 -5.88 9.27
N GLY A 30 20.49 -5.08 8.49
CA GLY A 30 20.45 -5.14 7.04
C GLY A 30 19.53 -6.23 6.50
N ASN A 31 18.69 -6.85 7.34
CA ASN A 31 17.73 -7.84 6.87
C ASN A 31 16.51 -7.15 6.25
N ARG A 32 16.00 -7.71 5.16
CA ARG A 32 14.68 -7.36 4.63
C ARG A 32 13.62 -7.90 5.58
N VAL A 33 12.72 -7.04 6.02
CA VAL A 33 11.65 -7.36 6.95
C VAL A 33 10.36 -6.70 6.49
N VAL A 34 9.24 -7.13 7.08
CA VAL A 34 7.95 -6.47 6.86
C VAL A 34 7.24 -6.28 8.19
N LEU A 35 6.64 -5.11 8.38
CA LEU A 35 5.77 -4.80 9.52
C LEU A 35 4.32 -4.81 9.03
N ILE A 36 3.47 -5.59 9.69
CA ILE A 36 2.07 -5.75 9.33
C ILE A 36 1.21 -5.00 10.35
N GLU A 37 0.41 -4.05 9.84
CA GLU A 37 -0.61 -3.32 10.59
C GLU A 37 -2.00 -3.86 10.23
N THR A 38 -2.76 -4.29 11.24
CA THR A 38 -4.03 -5.02 11.06
C THR A 38 -5.27 -4.22 11.49
N GLU A 39 -5.09 -3.11 12.21
CA GLU A 39 -6.17 -2.32 12.82
C GLU A 39 -6.56 -1.10 11.98
N PHE A 40 -5.74 -0.72 11.00
CA PHE A 40 -6.05 0.42 10.15
C PHE A 40 -7.30 0.13 9.29
N ARG A 41 -8.19 1.11 9.15
CA ARG A 41 -9.44 0.97 8.38
C ARG A 41 -9.62 2.10 7.38
N PRO A 42 -10.11 1.79 6.16
CA PRO A 42 -10.33 2.79 5.12
C PRO A 42 -11.47 3.72 5.51
N TYR A 43 -11.32 5.00 5.20
CA TYR A 43 -12.36 5.98 5.42
C TYR A 43 -12.32 7.09 4.36
N PHE A 44 -13.39 7.86 4.30
CA PHE A 44 -13.48 9.08 3.50
C PHE A 44 -14.41 10.09 4.18
N TYR A 45 -14.50 11.30 3.64
CA TYR A 45 -15.32 12.36 4.21
C TYR A 45 -16.47 12.75 3.29
N ALA A 46 -17.62 13.08 3.89
CA ALA A 46 -18.72 13.75 3.20
C ALA A 46 -18.93 15.14 3.80
N LEU A 47 -18.88 16.16 2.96
CA LEU A 47 -19.29 17.53 3.32
C LEU A 47 -20.81 17.61 3.29
N ILE A 48 -21.42 18.11 4.36
CA ILE A 48 -22.87 18.06 4.54
C ILE A 48 -23.49 19.44 4.82
N ASP A 49 -24.80 19.54 4.61
CA ASP A 49 -25.64 20.59 5.18
C ASP A 49 -25.73 20.43 6.71
N GLU A 50 -25.58 21.53 7.46
CA GLU A 50 -25.43 21.46 8.92
C GLU A 50 -26.68 20.96 9.66
N ASP A 51 -27.85 21.18 9.09
CA ASP A 51 -29.17 20.79 9.61
C ASP A 51 -29.52 19.32 9.35
N LYS A 52 -28.81 18.66 8.44
CA LYS A 52 -29.10 17.27 8.00
C LYS A 52 -28.22 16.20 8.63
N GLU A 53 -27.35 16.57 9.57
CA GLU A 53 -26.36 15.68 10.19
C GLU A 53 -26.96 14.36 10.70
N LYS A 54 -28.02 14.43 11.53
CA LYS A 54 -28.65 13.22 12.12
C LYS A 54 -29.32 12.33 11.07
N GLU A 55 -29.99 12.94 10.10
CA GLU A 55 -30.66 12.23 9.00
C GLU A 55 -29.61 11.49 8.13
N LEU A 56 -28.54 12.19 7.75
CA LEU A 56 -27.48 11.65 6.90
C LEU A 56 -26.69 10.53 7.59
N VAL A 57 -26.42 10.64 8.89
CA VAL A 57 -25.78 9.53 9.64
C VAL A 57 -26.63 8.25 9.54
N SER A 58 -27.95 8.37 9.71
CA SER A 58 -28.86 7.22 9.59
C SER A 58 -28.94 6.70 8.15
N ALA A 59 -29.04 7.60 7.17
CA ALA A 59 -29.11 7.24 5.76
C ALA A 59 -27.83 6.53 5.27
N ILE A 60 -26.65 7.03 5.64
CA ILE A 60 -25.36 6.44 5.27
C ILE A 60 -25.23 5.04 5.87
N LYS A 61 -25.58 4.85 7.16
CA LYS A 61 -25.52 3.53 7.79
C LYS A 61 -26.38 2.49 7.08
N LYS A 62 -27.51 2.89 6.48
CA LYS A 62 -28.38 2.00 5.69
C LYS A 62 -27.79 1.57 4.35
N LEU A 63 -26.80 2.29 3.82
CA LEU A 63 -26.09 1.88 2.59
C LEU A 63 -25.12 0.72 2.83
N SER A 64 -24.81 0.40 4.09
CA SER A 64 -23.85 -0.63 4.48
C SER A 64 -24.15 -1.98 3.82
N LYS A 65 -23.13 -2.58 3.21
CA LYS A 65 -23.17 -3.87 2.52
C LYS A 65 -22.47 -4.93 3.34
N THR A 66 -23.04 -6.14 3.38
CA THR A 66 -22.49 -7.27 4.16
C THR A 66 -21.03 -7.59 3.79
N ALA A 67 -20.66 -7.45 2.51
CA ALA A 67 -19.31 -7.71 2.03
C ALA A 67 -18.26 -6.68 2.49
N SER A 68 -18.68 -5.49 2.94
CA SER A 68 -17.79 -4.47 3.52
C SER A 68 -18.61 -3.53 4.39
N PRO A 69 -18.91 -3.89 5.64
CA PRO A 69 -19.76 -3.07 6.48
C PRO A 69 -19.20 -1.65 6.68
N ILE A 70 -20.10 -0.68 6.79
CA ILE A 70 -19.76 0.65 7.31
C ILE A 70 -19.58 0.50 8.82
N ILE A 71 -18.33 0.64 9.27
CA ILE A 71 -17.93 0.45 10.67
C ILE A 71 -18.42 1.62 11.51
N ASP A 72 -18.25 2.83 11.00
CA ASP A 72 -18.63 4.04 11.74
C ASP A 72 -18.95 5.21 10.81
N VAL A 73 -19.75 6.15 11.33
CA VAL A 73 -20.07 7.42 10.71
C VAL A 73 -19.99 8.50 11.78
N VAL A 74 -18.87 9.23 11.80
CA VAL A 74 -18.53 10.16 12.86
C VAL A 74 -18.70 11.60 12.39
N PRO A 75 -19.64 12.39 12.94
CA PRO A 75 -19.71 13.82 12.70
C PRO A 75 -18.51 14.55 13.30
N MET A 76 -17.94 15.49 12.56
CA MET A 76 -16.83 16.32 13.03
C MET A 76 -16.74 17.63 12.27
N VAL A 77 -15.94 18.57 12.80
CA VAL A 77 -15.57 19.80 12.12
C VAL A 77 -14.17 19.64 11.50
N ARG A 78 -14.03 20.07 10.25
CA ARG A 78 -12.77 20.11 9.50
C ARG A 78 -12.65 21.44 8.76
N ASN A 79 -11.44 21.78 8.33
CA ASN A 79 -11.21 22.97 7.53
C ASN A 79 -11.30 22.63 6.03
N TYR A 80 -12.12 23.36 5.30
CA TYR A 80 -12.20 23.29 3.84
C TYR A 80 -11.86 24.67 3.27
N TYR A 81 -10.75 24.76 2.54
CA TYR A 81 -10.14 26.04 2.13
C TYR A 81 -10.00 27.06 3.27
N GLY A 82 -9.55 26.57 4.43
CA GLY A 82 -9.35 27.38 5.64
C GLY A 82 -10.63 27.73 6.42
N LYS A 83 -11.82 27.37 5.94
CA LYS A 83 -13.09 27.62 6.64
C LYS A 83 -13.54 26.37 7.40
N PRO A 84 -13.97 26.49 8.67
CA PRO A 84 -14.53 25.37 9.41
C PRO A 84 -15.86 24.94 8.78
N VAL A 85 -16.00 23.65 8.50
CA VAL A 85 -17.18 23.02 7.92
C VAL A 85 -17.50 21.72 8.65
N LYS A 86 -18.79 21.37 8.71
CA LYS A 86 -19.24 20.07 9.22
C LYS A 86 -19.05 18.99 8.16
N VAL A 87 -18.45 17.89 8.57
CA VAL A 87 -18.26 16.69 7.73
C VAL A 87 -18.64 15.44 8.49
N LEU A 88 -18.99 14.39 7.76
CA LEU A 88 -19.09 13.04 8.29
C LEU A 88 -17.85 12.25 7.85
N LYS A 89 -17.13 11.65 8.79
CA LYS A 89 -16.10 10.64 8.49
C LYS A 89 -16.77 9.28 8.40
N ILE A 90 -16.76 8.68 7.22
CA ILE A 90 -17.34 7.36 6.95
C ILE A 90 -16.22 6.34 6.96
N VAL A 91 -16.23 5.44 7.94
CA VAL A 91 -15.25 4.35 8.09
C VAL A 91 -15.86 3.06 7.57
N THR A 92 -15.12 2.35 6.72
CA THR A 92 -15.58 1.12 6.05
C THR A 92 -14.62 -0.03 6.34
N LYS A 93 -15.05 -1.27 6.11
CA LYS A 93 -14.22 -2.44 6.38
C LYS A 93 -13.18 -2.71 5.30
N VAL A 94 -13.59 -2.77 4.05
CA VAL A 94 -12.75 -3.19 2.91
C VAL A 94 -12.48 -2.02 1.96
N PRO A 95 -11.21 -1.69 1.63
CA PRO A 95 -10.85 -0.53 0.83
C PRO A 95 -11.51 -0.47 -0.56
N ALA A 96 -11.68 -1.62 -1.21
CA ALA A 96 -12.30 -1.70 -2.55
C ALA A 96 -13.73 -1.12 -2.59
N PHE A 97 -14.47 -1.17 -1.47
CA PHE A 97 -15.84 -0.66 -1.38
C PHE A 97 -15.93 0.85 -1.17
N VAL A 98 -14.82 1.54 -0.87
CA VAL A 98 -14.81 3.01 -0.74
C VAL A 98 -15.34 3.66 -2.01
N ARG A 99 -14.99 3.13 -3.19
CA ARG A 99 -15.51 3.61 -4.48
C ARG A 99 -17.02 3.48 -4.60
N THR A 100 -17.58 2.36 -4.15
CA THR A 100 -19.02 2.15 -4.17
C THR A 100 -19.72 3.09 -3.21
N TYR A 101 -19.22 3.19 -1.98
CA TYR A 101 -19.84 4.04 -0.96
C TYR A 101 -19.75 5.53 -1.29
N ARG A 102 -18.64 6.03 -1.84
CA ARG A 102 -18.56 7.45 -2.25
C ARG A 102 -19.59 7.80 -3.31
N GLU A 103 -19.88 6.90 -4.26
CA GLU A 103 -20.85 7.12 -5.33
C GLU A 103 -22.30 7.09 -4.81
N GLU A 104 -22.58 6.24 -3.82
CA GLU A 104 -23.91 6.15 -3.18
C GLU A 104 -24.14 7.32 -2.21
N VAL A 105 -23.16 7.66 -1.38
CA VAL A 105 -23.23 8.77 -0.42
C VAL A 105 -23.36 10.11 -1.14
N ALA A 106 -22.66 10.31 -2.27
CA ALA A 106 -22.76 11.55 -3.05
C ALA A 106 -24.17 11.82 -3.61
N LYS A 107 -25.05 10.81 -3.67
CA LYS A 107 -26.44 10.96 -4.17
C LYS A 107 -27.42 11.35 -3.07
N LEU A 108 -27.02 11.31 -1.80
CA LEU A 108 -27.91 11.64 -0.69
C LEU A 108 -28.20 13.14 -0.62
N ASN A 109 -29.47 13.49 -0.48
CA ASN A 109 -29.89 14.88 -0.28
C ASN A 109 -29.27 15.43 1.00
N GLY A 110 -28.52 16.54 0.89
CA GLY A 110 -27.78 17.11 2.02
C GLY A 110 -26.28 16.80 2.03
N VAL A 111 -25.79 15.93 1.15
CA VAL A 111 -24.36 15.78 0.88
C VAL A 111 -23.98 16.75 -0.23
N LYS A 112 -23.10 17.70 0.07
CA LYS A 112 -22.60 18.68 -0.91
C LYS A 112 -21.55 18.06 -1.83
N MET A 113 -20.65 17.27 -1.24
CA MET A 113 -19.60 16.55 -1.96
C MET A 113 -18.94 15.50 -1.07
N VAL A 114 -18.25 14.57 -1.73
CA VAL A 114 -17.37 13.59 -1.08
C VAL A 114 -15.91 14.00 -1.28
N LEU A 115 -15.10 13.84 -0.25
CA LEU A 115 -13.71 14.26 -0.17
C LEU A 115 -12.82 13.08 0.26
N GLU A 116 -11.57 13.08 -0.22
CA GLU A 116 -10.52 12.10 0.13
C GLU A 116 -10.87 10.61 -0.15
N ALA A 117 -11.86 10.34 -0.99
CA ALA A 117 -12.32 8.99 -1.30
C ALA A 117 -11.55 8.30 -2.45
N ASP A 118 -10.44 8.88 -2.89
CA ASP A 118 -9.57 8.41 -3.98
C ASP A 118 -8.12 8.18 -3.54
N ILE A 119 -7.84 8.30 -2.24
CA ILE A 119 -6.51 8.07 -1.70
C ILE A 119 -6.31 6.58 -1.47
N ARG A 120 -5.20 6.03 -2.01
CA ARG A 120 -4.87 4.61 -1.88
C ARG A 120 -4.71 4.24 -0.40
N PHE A 121 -5.25 3.09 -0.01
CA PHE A 121 -5.32 2.67 1.39
C PHE A 121 -3.97 2.66 2.12
N ALA A 122 -2.94 2.04 1.51
CA ALA A 122 -1.59 2.02 2.07
C ALA A 122 -0.98 3.43 2.19
N MET A 123 -1.24 4.33 1.23
CA MET A 123 -0.80 5.72 1.30
C MET A 123 -1.55 6.50 2.39
N ARG A 124 -2.85 6.23 2.57
CA ARG A 124 -3.65 6.83 3.63
C ARG A 124 -3.13 6.42 5.01
N TYR A 125 -2.70 5.16 5.19
CA TYR A 125 -2.00 4.73 6.40
C TYR A 125 -0.71 5.51 6.64
N ALA A 126 0.13 5.64 5.60
CA ALA A 126 1.40 6.35 5.69
C ALA A 126 1.20 7.84 6.05
N ILE A 127 0.24 8.52 5.42
CA ILE A 127 -0.08 9.93 5.68
C ILE A 127 -0.59 10.12 7.12
N ASP A 128 -1.56 9.31 7.54
CA ASP A 128 -2.18 9.45 8.87
C ASP A 128 -1.18 9.20 10.01
N ASN A 129 -0.15 8.40 9.76
CA ASN A 129 0.88 8.05 10.73
C ASN A 129 2.19 8.82 10.52
N ASP A 130 2.25 9.80 9.62
CA ASP A 130 3.45 10.55 9.25
C ASP A 130 4.66 9.65 8.95
N LEU A 131 4.44 8.63 8.14
CA LEU A 131 5.45 7.69 7.69
C LEU A 131 5.90 8.02 6.28
N ARG A 132 7.18 8.36 6.15
CA ARG A 132 7.81 8.66 4.87
C ARG A 132 8.66 7.47 4.43
N PRO A 133 8.57 7.05 3.16
CA PRO A 133 9.56 6.15 2.59
C PRO A 133 10.97 6.71 2.77
N PHE A 134 11.96 5.84 2.82
CA PHE A 134 13.38 6.16 2.94
C PHE A 134 13.77 6.86 4.26
N THR A 135 12.98 6.67 5.31
CA THR A 135 13.27 7.17 6.66
C THR A 135 13.32 6.01 7.66
N TRP A 136 14.05 6.23 8.75
CA TRP A 136 14.07 5.31 9.88
C TRP A 136 12.92 5.60 10.83
N ILE A 137 12.25 4.55 11.30
CA ILE A 137 11.24 4.61 12.36
C ILE A 137 11.66 3.71 13.52
N ARG A 138 11.28 4.08 14.74
CA ARG A 138 11.36 3.19 15.91
C ARG A 138 9.97 2.67 16.21
N ALA A 139 9.81 1.35 16.31
CA ALA A 139 8.52 0.75 16.53
C ALA A 139 8.58 -0.37 17.57
N GLU A 140 7.48 -0.51 18.32
CA GLU A 140 7.19 -1.71 19.09
C GLU A 140 6.52 -2.73 18.18
N VAL A 141 7.07 -3.94 18.16
CA VAL A 141 6.66 -5.02 17.26
C VAL A 141 6.65 -6.38 17.95
N GLU A 142 5.88 -7.30 17.40
CA GLU A 142 5.87 -8.72 17.78
C GLU A 142 6.30 -9.58 16.60
N GLU A 143 7.26 -10.48 16.79
CA GLU A 143 7.73 -11.36 15.70
C GLU A 143 6.67 -12.43 15.40
N LEU A 144 6.33 -12.56 14.12
CA LEU A 144 5.39 -13.55 13.61
C LEU A 144 6.12 -14.63 12.82
N LYS A 145 5.47 -15.79 12.68
CA LYS A 145 5.91 -16.79 11.71
C LYS A 145 5.63 -16.28 10.30
N ASN A 146 6.59 -16.45 9.40
CA ASN A 146 6.41 -16.14 7.98
C ASN A 146 5.58 -17.25 7.28
N SER A 147 4.29 -17.31 7.57
CA SER A 147 3.35 -18.29 7.01
C SER A 147 3.01 -18.03 5.54
N GLU A 148 3.04 -16.76 5.12
CA GLU A 148 2.69 -16.31 3.77
C GLU A 148 3.82 -16.50 2.74
N LYS A 149 4.96 -17.10 3.14
CA LYS A 149 6.14 -17.29 2.29
C LYS A 149 6.64 -16.00 1.65
N LEU A 150 6.51 -14.89 2.36
CA LEU A 150 7.03 -13.59 1.93
C LEU A 150 8.56 -13.72 1.76
N ARG A 151 9.11 -13.11 0.70
CA ARG A 151 10.56 -13.14 0.39
C ARG A 151 11.37 -12.20 1.30
N VAL A 152 11.18 -12.31 2.61
CA VAL A 152 11.81 -11.51 3.67
C VAL A 152 12.40 -12.42 4.74
N SER A 153 13.37 -11.90 5.49
CA SER A 153 14.03 -12.65 6.57
C SER A 153 13.12 -12.79 7.79
N ARG A 154 12.31 -11.77 8.09
CA ARG A 154 11.43 -11.73 9.28
C ARG A 154 10.14 -10.98 8.98
N VAL A 155 9.09 -11.36 9.70
CA VAL A 155 7.76 -10.76 9.64
C VAL A 155 7.38 -10.32 11.05
N TYR A 156 6.84 -9.12 11.17
CA TYR A 156 6.44 -8.56 12.44
C TYR A 156 5.01 -8.04 12.40
N ARG A 157 4.26 -8.21 13.49
CA ARG A 157 3.07 -7.41 13.76
C ARG A 157 3.52 -6.06 14.32
N LEU A 158 3.04 -4.97 13.74
CA LEU A 158 3.25 -3.64 14.28
C LEU A 158 2.30 -3.42 15.46
N VAL A 159 2.85 -3.10 16.63
CA VAL A 159 2.05 -2.79 17.83
C VAL A 159 1.83 -1.28 17.92
N ARG A 160 2.91 -0.49 17.80
CA ARG A 160 2.85 0.97 17.72
C ARG A 160 4.15 1.57 17.22
N ILE A 161 4.04 2.77 16.66
CA ILE A 161 5.18 3.57 16.19
C ILE A 161 5.58 4.54 17.29
N LEU A 162 6.81 4.38 17.79
CA LEU A 162 7.36 5.15 18.91
C LEU A 162 7.98 6.45 18.42
N GLU A 163 8.78 6.39 17.35
CA GLU A 163 9.45 7.56 16.77
C GLU A 163 9.50 7.47 15.24
N ARG A 164 9.53 8.63 14.59
CA ARG A 164 9.47 8.80 13.12
C ARG A 164 10.66 9.67 12.69
N ASP A 165 11.15 9.43 11.48
CA ASP A 165 12.22 10.22 10.86
C ASP A 165 13.48 10.34 11.72
N LEU A 166 13.96 9.20 12.20
CA LEU A 166 15.23 9.16 12.94
C LEU A 166 16.36 9.58 12.00
N ASN A 167 17.18 10.52 12.45
CA ASN A 167 18.34 11.02 11.69
C ASN A 167 19.52 10.03 11.75
N LEU A 168 19.30 8.84 11.19
CA LEU A 168 20.29 7.76 11.06
C LEU A 168 20.71 7.62 9.60
N ARG A 169 21.92 7.12 9.36
CA ARG A 169 22.37 6.84 7.98
C ARG A 169 21.47 5.76 7.35
N PRO A 170 21.07 5.91 6.08
CA PRO A 170 20.37 4.85 5.36
C PRO A 170 21.18 3.54 5.36
N PRO A 171 20.54 2.36 5.43
CA PRO A 171 21.22 1.09 5.32
C PRO A 171 21.73 0.89 3.89
N LYS A 172 22.68 -0.03 3.72
CA LYS A 172 23.15 -0.44 2.39
C LYS A 172 22.02 -1.16 1.66
N LEU A 173 21.58 -0.61 0.53
CA LEU A 173 20.54 -1.20 -0.32
C LEU A 173 21.16 -2.13 -1.37
N ARG A 174 20.50 -3.25 -1.66
CA ARG A 174 20.88 -4.11 -2.79
C ARG A 174 20.21 -3.58 -4.05
N VAL A 175 21.02 -3.15 -5.01
CA VAL A 175 20.56 -2.57 -6.28
C VAL A 175 20.84 -3.56 -7.40
N LEU A 176 19.84 -3.75 -8.27
CA LEU A 176 19.94 -4.54 -9.50
C LEU A 176 19.50 -3.64 -10.66
N ALA A 177 20.40 -3.46 -11.62
CA ALA A 177 20.06 -2.91 -12.93
C ALA A 177 19.87 -4.06 -13.92
N PHE A 178 18.91 -3.94 -14.83
CA PHE A 178 18.74 -4.90 -15.91
C PHE A 178 18.28 -4.22 -17.20
N ASP A 179 18.59 -4.84 -18.31
CA ASP A 179 18.18 -4.42 -19.66
C ASP A 179 17.93 -5.66 -20.53
N ILE A 180 17.11 -5.51 -21.58
CA ILE A 180 16.69 -6.63 -22.44
C ILE A 180 16.91 -6.31 -23.91
N GLU A 181 17.24 -7.35 -24.68
CA GLU A 181 17.29 -7.29 -26.14
C GLU A 181 16.21 -8.21 -26.72
N VAL A 182 15.48 -7.71 -27.71
CA VAL A 182 14.35 -8.41 -28.34
C VAL A 182 14.63 -8.61 -29.82
N TYR A 183 14.47 -9.83 -30.30
CA TYR A 183 14.62 -10.12 -31.72
C TYR A 183 13.36 -9.69 -32.48
N THR A 184 13.47 -8.59 -33.23
CA THR A 184 12.44 -8.11 -34.16
C THR A 184 12.90 -8.29 -35.61
N LYS A 185 12.03 -8.81 -36.47
CA LYS A 185 12.34 -8.93 -37.91
C LYS A 185 12.30 -7.58 -38.64
N VAL A 186 11.34 -6.72 -38.28
CA VAL A 186 11.14 -5.40 -38.90
C VAL A 186 10.42 -4.49 -37.91
N GLY A 187 10.94 -3.28 -37.73
CA GLY A 187 10.27 -2.24 -36.95
C GLY A 187 10.19 -2.54 -35.46
N ALA A 188 9.20 -1.95 -34.79
CA ALA A 188 9.04 -2.06 -33.35
C ALA A 188 8.73 -3.50 -32.90
N PRO A 189 9.29 -3.96 -31.76
CA PRO A 189 9.01 -5.28 -31.22
C PRO A 189 7.53 -5.51 -30.91
N ASN A 190 7.05 -6.72 -31.14
CA ASN A 190 5.71 -7.19 -30.80
C ASN A 190 5.81 -8.38 -29.82
N PRO A 191 5.37 -8.20 -28.55
CA PRO A 191 5.53 -9.22 -27.51
C PRO A 191 4.73 -10.51 -27.75
N ARG A 192 3.84 -10.56 -28.76
CA ARG A 192 3.14 -11.79 -29.14
C ARG A 192 3.95 -12.69 -30.08
N LYS A 193 5.00 -12.18 -30.71
CA LYS A 193 5.76 -12.91 -31.76
C LYS A 193 7.27 -12.73 -31.70
N ASP A 194 7.76 -11.65 -31.13
CA ASP A 194 9.17 -11.27 -31.14
C ASP A 194 9.76 -11.61 -29.76
N PRO A 195 10.66 -12.61 -29.66
CA PRO A 195 11.14 -13.13 -28.39
C PRO A 195 12.24 -12.24 -27.79
N VAL A 196 12.30 -12.22 -26.46
CA VAL A 196 13.47 -11.74 -25.73
C VAL A 196 14.64 -12.70 -25.98
N ILE A 197 15.76 -12.17 -26.47
CA ILE A 197 16.96 -12.94 -26.80
C ILE A 197 18.08 -12.80 -25.77
N VAL A 198 18.13 -11.68 -25.05
CA VAL A 198 19.12 -11.43 -23.99
C VAL A 198 18.47 -10.66 -22.86
N ILE A 199 18.81 -11.02 -21.62
CA ILE A 199 18.62 -10.19 -20.42
C ILE A 199 19.99 -9.97 -19.79
N GLY A 200 20.45 -8.72 -19.79
CA GLY A 200 21.65 -8.32 -19.07
C GLY A 200 21.30 -7.80 -17.69
N THR A 201 22.09 -8.14 -16.67
CA THR A 201 21.91 -7.67 -15.30
C THR A 201 23.23 -7.20 -14.70
N TRP A 202 23.19 -6.16 -13.87
CA TRP A 202 24.34 -5.67 -13.11
C TRP A 202 23.96 -5.51 -11.65
N THR A 203 24.74 -6.14 -10.78
CA THR A 203 24.60 -6.05 -9.31
C THR A 203 25.95 -5.69 -8.69
N GLU A 204 26.05 -5.65 -7.36
CA GLU A 204 27.35 -5.52 -6.69
C GLU A 204 28.30 -6.70 -6.97
N GLU A 205 27.77 -7.86 -7.36
CA GLU A 205 28.56 -9.05 -7.74
C GLU A 205 29.06 -8.97 -9.20
N GLY A 206 28.64 -7.96 -9.96
CA GLY A 206 29.04 -7.72 -11.34
C GLY A 206 27.96 -8.06 -12.37
N LEU A 207 28.40 -8.22 -13.63
CA LEU A 207 27.56 -8.54 -14.79
C LEU A 207 27.12 -10.00 -14.77
N ARG A 208 25.84 -10.24 -15.06
CA ARG A 208 25.30 -11.56 -15.41
C ARG A 208 24.36 -11.44 -16.60
N GLN A 209 24.48 -12.36 -17.56
CA GLN A 209 23.68 -12.38 -18.78
C GLN A 209 22.91 -13.69 -18.90
N PHE A 210 21.65 -13.59 -19.32
CA PHE A 210 20.79 -14.71 -19.70
C PHE A 210 20.55 -14.61 -21.21
N VAL A 211 20.92 -15.63 -21.96
CA VAL A 211 20.83 -15.65 -23.43
C VAL A 211 19.85 -16.74 -23.87
N LEU A 212 19.09 -16.47 -24.92
CA LEU A 212 18.09 -17.39 -25.42
C LEU A 212 18.77 -18.66 -25.94
N ASP A 213 18.57 -19.75 -25.24
CA ASP A 213 18.96 -21.10 -25.63
C ASP A 213 17.74 -22.02 -25.54
N GLY A 214 17.24 -22.43 -26.71
CA GLY A 214 15.99 -23.18 -26.82
C GLY A 214 14.74 -22.33 -26.59
N SER A 215 14.32 -22.16 -25.33
CA SER A 215 13.03 -21.57 -24.97
C SER A 215 13.14 -20.21 -24.26
N GLU A 216 12.39 -19.22 -24.74
CA GLU A 216 12.23 -17.93 -24.07
C GLU A 216 11.68 -18.10 -22.64
N ARG A 217 10.81 -19.10 -22.43
CA ARG A 217 10.27 -19.40 -21.11
C ARG A 217 11.37 -19.75 -20.11
N ASP A 218 12.36 -20.53 -20.53
CA ASP A 218 13.44 -20.97 -19.65
C ASP A 218 14.40 -19.81 -19.34
N LEU A 219 14.68 -18.96 -20.32
CA LEU A 219 15.41 -17.70 -20.12
C LEU A 219 14.73 -16.81 -19.08
N ILE A 220 13.42 -16.56 -19.23
CA ILE A 220 12.66 -15.72 -18.30
C ILE A 220 12.64 -16.36 -16.90
N LYS A 221 12.47 -17.68 -16.83
CA LYS A 221 12.47 -18.40 -15.55
C LYS A 221 13.80 -18.26 -14.82
N GLN A 222 14.93 -18.41 -15.50
CA GLN A 222 16.26 -18.22 -14.89
C GLN A 222 16.46 -16.80 -14.37
N PHE A 223 15.99 -15.79 -15.11
CA PHE A 223 16.02 -14.41 -14.66
C PHE A 223 15.16 -14.20 -13.39
N VAL A 224 13.94 -14.75 -13.35
CA VAL A 224 13.05 -14.68 -12.18
C VAL A 224 13.60 -15.42 -10.96
N GLU A 225 14.34 -16.51 -11.15
CA GLU A 225 15.01 -17.24 -10.06
C GLU A 225 16.22 -16.47 -9.50
N PHE A 226 16.85 -15.63 -10.33
CA PHE A 226 17.95 -14.77 -9.92
C PHE A 226 17.51 -13.55 -9.10
N VAL A 227 16.34 -12.97 -9.42
CA VAL A 227 15.75 -11.80 -8.74
C VAL A 227 15.08 -12.17 -7.41
#